data_AF-A0A0A9CEB5-F1
#
_entry.id   AF-A0A0A9CEB5-F1
#
_cell.length_a   1.000
_cell.length_b   1.000
_cell.length_c   1.000
_cell.angle_alpha   90.00
_cell.angle_beta   90.00
_cell.angle_gamma   90.00
#
_symmetry.space_group_name_H-M   'P 1'
#
loop_
_entity.id
_entity.type
_entity.pdbx_description
1 polymer ?
#
loop_
_entity_poly.entity_id
_entity_poly.type
_entity_poly.pdbx_seq_one_letter_code
_entity_poly.pdbx_strand_id
1 'polypeptide(L)'
;MSSEEFWSAIASLNHLQSLSVNWQQQLALQRYLVRRTLDGRLGGSLLPPRSIESLKLKGRLVKFTQWIHHLQNLSKLQLLQSKLQQDAVQDVGKLPNLAVLRTGWNAFKGEELVFKQGSFPCLILLELFCDFPYVKFEDGTTPKLELLRIAGLEQFQELSGVRYLTKLKEIRLDLRLNEKKF
;
A
#
# COMPACT_ATOMS: atom_id res chain seq x y z
N MET A 1 16.90 20.99 -1.51
CA MET A 1 15.49 20.93 -1.90
C MET A 1 14.68 20.55 -0.68
N SER A 2 13.78 21.43 -0.26
CA SER A 2 12.83 21.11 0.81
C SER A 2 11.83 20.06 0.31
N SER A 3 11.13 19.37 1.22
CA SER A 3 10.06 18.45 0.78
C SER A 3 8.90 19.17 0.10
N GLU A 4 8.66 20.44 0.44
CA GLU A 4 7.56 21.23 -0.11
C GLU A 4 7.83 21.63 -1.56
N GLU A 5 9.06 22.05 -1.87
CA GLU A 5 9.50 22.34 -3.25
C GLU A 5 9.37 21.10 -4.14
N PHE A 6 9.77 19.92 -3.63
CA PHE A 6 9.64 18.66 -4.35
C PHE A 6 8.17 18.37 -4.69
N TRP A 7 7.29 18.39 -3.68
CA TRP A 7 5.88 18.05 -3.88
C TRP A 7 5.12 19.09 -4.71
N SER A 8 5.49 20.37 -4.61
CA SER A 8 4.95 21.42 -5.46
C SER A 8 5.33 21.22 -6.92
N ALA A 9 6.59 20.87 -7.20
CA ALA A 9 7.03 20.52 -8.55
C ALA A 9 6.24 19.32 -9.09
N ILE A 10 6.14 18.22 -8.32
CA ILE A 10 5.36 17.04 -8.71
C ILE A 10 3.88 17.37 -8.97
N ALA A 11 3.24 18.20 -8.14
CA ALA A 11 1.84 18.59 -8.30
C ALA A 11 1.54 19.30 -9.63
N SER A 12 2.54 19.98 -10.22
CA SER A 12 2.41 20.65 -11.52
C SER A 12 2.60 19.72 -12.73
N LEU A 13 3.15 18.52 -12.54
CA LEU A 13 3.43 17.56 -13.62
C LEU A 13 2.17 16.74 -13.96
N ASN A 14 1.20 17.36 -14.63
CA ASN A 14 -0.07 16.72 -15.02
C ASN A 14 0.06 15.57 -16.04
N HIS A 15 1.27 15.34 -16.56
CA HIS A 15 1.60 14.22 -17.44
C HIS A 15 2.28 13.06 -16.69
N LEU A 16 2.61 13.23 -15.40
CA LEU A 16 3.33 12.25 -14.62
C LEU A 16 2.39 11.07 -14.29
N GLN A 17 2.72 9.89 -14.83
CA GLN A 17 1.94 8.67 -14.61
C GLN A 17 2.54 7.73 -13.57
N SER A 18 3.85 7.82 -13.35
CA SER A 18 4.56 6.93 -12.42
C SER A 18 5.43 7.73 -11.48
N LEU A 19 5.31 7.44 -10.19
CA LEU A 19 6.11 8.05 -9.14
C LEU A 19 6.65 6.99 -8.19
N SER A 20 7.96 7.03 -7.93
CA SER A 20 8.61 6.20 -6.93
C SER A 20 9.33 7.08 -5.92
N VAL A 21 8.93 6.99 -4.66
CA VAL A 21 9.54 7.75 -3.57
C VAL A 21 10.13 6.79 -2.56
N ASN A 22 11.45 6.85 -2.40
CA ASN A 22 12.16 6.11 -1.36
C ASN A 22 12.52 7.07 -0.23
N TRP A 23 11.80 6.93 0.88
CA TRP A 23 12.02 7.69 2.09
C TRP A 23 12.66 6.80 3.16
N GLN A 24 13.98 6.74 3.14
CA GLN A 24 14.75 6.04 4.17
C GLN A 24 14.94 6.98 5.36
N GLN A 25 14.38 6.63 6.54
CA GLN A 25 14.68 7.36 7.76
C GLN A 25 16.17 7.20 8.06
N GLN A 26 16.90 8.32 8.10
CA GLN A 26 18.25 8.34 8.65
C GLN A 26 18.13 8.07 10.15
N LEU A 27 18.78 7.01 10.63
CA LEU A 27 18.91 6.67 12.04
C LEU A 27 19.80 7.72 12.73
N ALA A 28 19.37 8.98 12.77
CA ALA A 28 20.00 9.98 13.60
C ALA A 28 19.56 9.71 15.04
N LEU A 29 20.52 9.30 15.88
CA LEU A 29 20.41 9.20 17.33
C LEU A 29 19.93 10.53 17.91
N GLN A 30 18.62 10.75 18.03
CA GLN A 30 18.07 11.82 18.85
C GLN A 30 16.60 11.55 19.20
N ARG A 31 16.37 11.33 20.49
CA ARG A 31 15.12 10.88 21.13
C ARG A 31 13.96 11.91 21.09
N TYR A 32 14.02 12.96 20.28
CA TYR A 32 13.10 14.11 20.42
C TYR A 32 12.71 14.85 19.13
N LEU A 33 12.80 14.20 17.96
CA LEU A 33 12.22 14.78 16.75
C LEU A 33 10.97 14.01 16.35
N VAL A 34 9.85 14.75 16.26
CA VAL A 34 8.59 14.33 15.65
C VAL A 34 8.91 13.43 14.46
N ARG A 35 8.55 12.15 14.60
CA ARG A 35 8.75 11.11 13.57
C ARG A 35 8.21 11.66 12.25
N ARG A 36 9.08 12.10 11.35
CA ARG A 36 8.70 12.57 10.01
C ARG A 36 8.16 11.37 9.26
N THR A 37 6.84 11.22 9.28
CA THR A 37 6.13 10.26 8.47
C THR A 37 5.90 10.86 7.08
N LEU A 38 5.84 10.02 6.05
CA LEU A 38 5.69 10.45 4.67
C LEU A 38 4.32 11.12 4.44
N ASP A 39 3.29 10.67 5.15
CA ASP A 39 1.93 11.21 5.16
C ASP A 39 1.80 12.60 5.80
N GLY A 40 2.70 12.96 6.73
CA GLY A 40 2.73 14.32 7.31
C GLY A 40 3.25 15.38 6.34
N ARG A 41 3.93 14.99 5.26
CA ARG A 41 4.43 15.91 4.21
C ARG A 41 3.61 15.83 2.92
N LEU A 42 3.05 14.67 2.61
CA LEU A 42 2.06 14.49 1.55
C LEU A 42 0.67 15.04 1.90
N GLY A 43 0.37 15.20 3.19
CA GLY A 43 -0.92 15.68 3.70
C GLY A 43 -1.03 17.19 3.94
N GLY A 44 -0.05 17.99 3.49
CA GLY A 44 -0.17 19.46 3.46
C GLY A 44 -1.09 19.95 2.32
N SER A 45 -1.01 21.23 1.95
CA SER A 45 -1.75 21.85 0.84
C SER A 45 -1.43 21.29 -0.57
N LEU A 46 -0.61 20.25 -0.68
CA LEU A 46 -0.06 19.72 -1.93
C LEU A 46 -0.68 18.37 -2.22
N LEU A 47 -1.49 18.31 -3.28
CA LEU A 47 -2.10 17.07 -3.75
C LEU A 47 -1.26 16.50 -4.90
N PRO A 48 -0.98 15.18 -4.91
CA PRO A 48 -0.30 14.56 -6.02
C PRO A 48 -1.18 14.62 -7.27
N PRO A 49 -0.60 14.69 -8.48
CA PRO A 49 -1.38 14.85 -9.71
C PRO A 49 -2.25 13.61 -9.98
N ARG A 50 -3.49 13.85 -10.44
CA ARG A 50 -4.47 12.77 -10.75
C ARG A 50 -4.01 11.83 -11.85
N SER A 51 -3.07 12.27 -12.70
CA SER A 51 -2.50 11.49 -13.79
C SER A 51 -1.70 10.28 -13.31
N ILE A 52 -1.34 10.20 -12.02
CA ILE A 52 -0.57 9.06 -11.49
C ILE A 52 -1.40 7.78 -11.56
N GLU A 53 -0.87 6.82 -12.30
CA GLU A 53 -1.39 5.47 -12.48
C GLU A 53 -0.58 4.45 -11.67
N SER A 54 0.69 4.74 -11.38
CA SER A 54 1.61 3.86 -10.66
C SER A 54 2.35 4.60 -9.55
N LEU A 55 2.22 4.13 -8.32
CA LEU A 55 2.84 4.74 -7.15
C LEU A 55 3.62 3.69 -6.35
N LYS A 56 4.90 3.96 -6.12
CA LYS A 56 5.77 3.17 -5.24
C LYS A 56 6.25 4.03 -4.09
N LEU A 57 5.92 3.63 -2.87
CA LEU A 57 6.33 4.34 -1.66
C LEU A 57 7.13 3.40 -0.77
N LYS A 58 8.34 3.83 -0.40
CA LYS A 58 9.12 3.20 0.65
C LYS A 58 9.27 4.18 1.82
N GLY A 59 8.97 3.73 3.03
CA GLY A 59 9.05 4.53 4.25
C GLY A 59 7.71 4.70 4.94
N ARG A 60 7.77 5.16 6.20
CA ARG A 60 6.64 5.13 7.14
C ARG A 60 5.48 6.06 6.73
N LEU A 61 4.30 5.47 6.55
CA LEU A 61 3.00 6.05 6.22
C LEU A 61 1.99 5.57 7.29
N VAL A 62 1.91 6.25 8.44
CA VAL A 62 1.07 5.72 9.54
C VAL A 62 -0.40 5.86 9.21
N LYS A 63 -0.77 6.98 8.60
CA LYS A 63 -2.11 7.24 8.08
C LYS A 63 -1.98 7.52 6.59
N PHE A 64 -2.95 7.08 5.79
CA PHE A 64 -3.14 7.77 4.52
C PHE A 64 -3.89 9.06 4.86
N THR A 65 -3.27 10.20 4.59
CA THR A 65 -3.95 11.49 4.64
C THR A 65 -4.91 11.62 3.44
N GLN A 66 -5.75 12.66 3.42
CA GLN A 66 -6.81 12.85 2.42
C GLN A 66 -6.35 12.79 0.95
N TRP A 67 -5.05 12.97 0.67
CA TRP A 67 -4.49 12.98 -0.69
C TRP A 67 -4.61 11.64 -1.42
N ILE A 68 -4.67 10.48 -0.75
CA ILE A 68 -4.77 9.19 -1.45
C ILE A 68 -6.06 9.15 -2.28
N HIS A 69 -7.14 9.73 -1.76
CA HIS A 69 -8.42 9.84 -2.46
C HIS A 69 -8.36 10.78 -3.67
N HIS A 70 -7.29 11.55 -3.87
CA HIS A 70 -7.10 12.33 -5.09
C HIS A 70 -6.60 11.47 -6.26
N LEU A 71 -5.96 10.33 -5.97
CA LEU A 71 -5.33 9.46 -6.95
C LEU A 71 -6.33 8.50 -7.62
N GLN A 72 -7.35 9.07 -8.26
CA GLN A 72 -8.45 8.32 -8.86
C GLN A 72 -8.01 7.42 -10.03
N ASN A 73 -6.91 7.74 -10.71
CA ASN A 73 -6.38 6.91 -11.81
C ASN A 73 -5.36 5.86 -11.34
N LEU A 74 -5.07 5.79 -10.04
CA LEU A 74 -4.05 4.88 -9.51
C LEU A 74 -4.49 3.43 -9.72
N SER A 75 -3.76 2.73 -10.59
CA SER A 75 -3.99 1.33 -10.90
C SER A 75 -2.97 0.40 -10.24
N LYS A 76 -1.80 0.91 -9.88
CA LYS A 76 -0.71 0.14 -9.25
C LYS A 76 -0.18 0.87 -8.02
N LEU A 77 -0.23 0.21 -6.88
CA LEU A 77 0.35 0.70 -5.63
C LEU A 77 1.35 -0.32 -5.08
N GLN A 78 2.57 0.14 -4.79
CA GLN A 78 3.60 -0.64 -4.11
C GLN A 78 4.03 0.06 -2.83
N LEU A 79 4.02 -0.67 -1.72
CA LEU A 79 4.30 -0.15 -0.38
C LEU A 79 5.42 -0.95 0.28
N LEU A 80 6.47 -0.28 0.74
CA LEU A 80 7.59 -0.89 1.46
C LEU A 80 7.84 -0.14 2.77
N GLN A 81 8.04 -0.85 3.87
CA GLN A 81 8.32 -0.25 5.18
C GLN A 81 7.30 0.82 5.61
N SER A 82 6.06 0.71 5.12
CA SER A 82 5.02 1.72 5.30
C SER A 82 4.42 1.75 6.70
N LYS A 83 4.42 0.63 7.43
CA LYS A 83 3.82 0.51 8.76
C LYS A 83 2.37 1.05 8.81
N LEU A 84 1.61 0.78 7.77
CA LEU A 84 0.21 1.21 7.62
C LEU A 84 -0.66 0.55 8.68
N GLN A 85 -1.55 1.34 9.27
CA GLN A 85 -2.59 0.83 10.15
C GLN A 85 -3.81 0.38 9.34
N GLN A 86 -4.64 -0.47 9.95
CA GLN A 86 -5.83 -1.05 9.32
C GLN A 86 -6.74 0.00 8.66
N ASP A 87 -6.99 1.15 9.30
CA ASP A 87 -7.84 2.21 8.74
C ASP A 87 -7.28 2.77 7.42
N ALA A 88 -5.95 2.94 7.35
CA ALA A 88 -5.28 3.42 6.15
C ALA A 88 -5.37 2.41 4.99
N VAL A 89 -5.39 1.11 5.30
CA VAL A 89 -5.65 0.06 4.29
C VAL A 89 -7.06 0.19 3.73
N GLN A 90 -8.04 0.53 4.58
CA GLN A 90 -9.42 0.75 4.11
C GLN A 90 -9.51 1.97 3.19
N ASP A 91 -8.73 3.01 3.43
CA ASP A 91 -8.70 4.18 2.55
C ASP A 91 -8.10 3.86 1.18
N VAL A 92 -7.05 3.03 1.12
CA VAL A 92 -6.55 2.46 -0.15
C VAL A 92 -7.61 1.60 -0.82
N GLY A 93 -8.36 0.82 -0.03
CA GLY A 93 -9.44 -0.03 -0.50
C GLY A 93 -10.59 0.73 -1.17
N LYS A 94 -10.72 2.04 -0.97
CA LYS A 94 -11.72 2.89 -1.63
C LYS A 94 -11.29 3.39 -3.01
N LEU A 95 -10.05 3.15 -3.43
CA LEU A 95 -9.56 3.59 -4.74
C LEU A 95 -10.29 2.83 -5.86
N PRO A 96 -10.95 3.52 -6.78
CA PRO A 96 -11.85 2.86 -7.74
C PRO A 96 -11.11 2.08 -8.81
N ASN A 97 -9.88 2.46 -9.14
CA ASN A 97 -9.13 1.88 -10.26
C ASN A 97 -7.94 1.02 -9.82
N LEU A 98 -7.73 0.81 -8.52
CA LEU A 98 -6.59 0.06 -8.01
C LEU A 98 -6.70 -1.42 -8.39
N ALA A 99 -5.91 -1.83 -9.38
CA ALA A 99 -5.87 -3.17 -9.92
C ALA A 99 -4.75 -4.03 -9.32
N VAL A 100 -3.67 -3.40 -8.86
CA VAL A 100 -2.49 -4.07 -8.33
C VAL A 100 -2.07 -3.44 -7.01
N LEU A 101 -2.06 -4.25 -5.95
CA LEU A 101 -1.50 -3.88 -4.66
C LEU A 101 -0.35 -4.82 -4.32
N ARG A 102 0.82 -4.25 -4.07
CA ARG A 102 2.02 -4.98 -3.65
C ARG A 102 2.55 -4.43 -2.34
N THR A 103 2.86 -5.30 -1.40
CA THR A 103 3.54 -4.92 -0.18
C THR A 103 4.86 -5.65 -0.02
N GLY A 104 5.86 -4.91 0.46
CA GLY A 104 7.12 -5.45 0.94
C GLY A 104 7.14 -5.57 2.45
N TRP A 105 8.29 -5.94 3.00
CA TRP A 105 8.51 -6.05 4.43
C TRP A 105 8.15 -4.77 5.20
N ASN A 106 7.63 -4.93 6.42
CA ASN A 106 7.18 -3.86 7.33
C ASN A 106 6.13 -2.92 6.71
N ALA A 107 5.32 -3.38 5.76
CA ALA A 107 4.31 -2.54 5.12
C ALA A 107 3.08 -2.28 6.01
N PHE A 108 2.69 -3.25 6.83
CA PHE A 108 1.55 -3.14 7.73
C PHE A 108 1.99 -3.12 9.19
N LYS A 109 1.13 -2.57 10.05
CA LYS A 109 1.30 -2.55 11.50
C LYS A 109 0.05 -3.15 12.14
N GLY A 110 0.21 -4.30 12.79
CA GLY A 110 -0.84 -5.01 13.48
C GLY A 110 -0.58 -6.51 13.43
N GLU A 111 -1.48 -7.28 14.04
CA GLU A 111 -1.43 -8.75 14.02
C GLU A 111 -2.34 -9.34 12.94
N GLU A 112 -3.40 -8.61 12.58
CA GLU A 112 -4.39 -9.03 11.58
C GLU A 112 -4.58 -7.95 10.51
N LEU A 113 -4.58 -8.37 9.25
CA LEU A 113 -4.97 -7.56 8.10
C LEU A 113 -6.34 -8.00 7.60
N VAL A 114 -7.33 -7.12 7.68
CA VAL A 114 -8.71 -7.43 7.26
C VAL A 114 -9.07 -6.69 5.97
N PHE A 115 -9.43 -7.43 4.92
CA PHE A 115 -10.06 -6.88 3.73
C PHE A 115 -11.57 -6.85 3.95
N LYS A 116 -12.09 -5.66 4.29
CA LYS A 116 -13.49 -5.49 4.66
C LYS A 116 -14.43 -5.60 3.47
N GLN A 117 -15.69 -5.90 3.73
CA GLN A 117 -16.74 -5.89 2.71
C GLN A 117 -16.75 -4.58 1.91
N GLY A 118 -16.91 -4.68 0.58
CA GLY A 118 -16.98 -3.53 -0.32
C GLY A 118 -15.66 -2.81 -0.60
N SER A 119 -14.54 -3.28 -0.03
CA SER A 119 -13.21 -2.74 -0.34
C SER A 119 -12.60 -3.37 -1.59
N PHE A 120 -11.72 -2.61 -2.26
CA PHE A 120 -10.91 -3.02 -3.40
C PHE A 120 -11.75 -3.51 -4.59
N PRO A 121 -12.66 -2.70 -5.14
CA PRO A 121 -13.64 -3.12 -6.17
C PRO A 121 -13.01 -3.57 -7.49
N CYS A 122 -11.77 -3.13 -7.76
CA CYS A 122 -11.06 -3.42 -9.01
C CYS A 122 -9.75 -4.19 -8.83
N LEU A 123 -9.43 -4.67 -7.63
CA LEU A 123 -8.17 -5.35 -7.36
C LEU A 123 -8.13 -6.71 -8.06
N ILE A 124 -7.13 -6.89 -8.93
CA ILE A 124 -6.90 -8.11 -9.72
C ILE A 124 -5.74 -8.90 -9.13
N LEU A 125 -4.71 -8.21 -8.63
CA LEU A 125 -3.49 -8.82 -8.11
C LEU A 125 -3.14 -8.24 -6.75
N LEU A 126 -2.98 -9.13 -5.77
CA LEU A 126 -2.55 -8.81 -4.42
C LEU A 126 -1.28 -9.59 -4.09
N GLU A 127 -0.18 -8.89 -3.85
CA GLU A 127 1.03 -9.48 -3.27
C GLU A 127 1.26 -8.91 -1.87
N LEU A 128 1.29 -9.80 -0.87
CA LEU A 128 1.53 -9.47 0.52
C LEU A 128 2.89 -10.01 0.97
N PHE A 129 3.65 -9.19 1.68
CA PHE A 129 4.67 -9.67 2.60
C PHE A 129 4.06 -9.72 4.01
N CYS A 130 3.85 -10.91 4.54
CA CYS A 130 3.16 -11.18 5.80
C CYS A 130 4.12 -11.32 6.98
N ASP A 131 4.73 -10.22 7.41
CA ASP A 131 5.41 -10.15 8.71
C ASP A 131 4.45 -10.07 9.90
N PHE A 132 3.23 -10.59 9.75
CA PHE A 132 2.14 -10.63 10.72
C PHE A 132 1.30 -11.92 10.56
N PRO A 133 0.63 -12.38 11.63
CA PRO A 133 0.06 -13.72 11.66
C PRO A 133 -1.23 -13.94 10.87
N TYR A 134 -2.11 -12.96 10.75
CA TYR A 134 -3.47 -13.21 10.25
C TYR A 134 -3.84 -12.34 9.04
N VAL A 135 -4.40 -12.97 8.00
CA VAL A 135 -5.04 -12.28 6.88
C VAL A 135 -6.48 -12.78 6.76
N LYS A 136 -7.43 -11.85 6.70
CA LYS A 136 -8.86 -12.15 6.60
C LYS A 136 -9.51 -11.43 5.44
N PHE A 137 -10.27 -12.17 4.65
CA PHE A 137 -11.18 -11.63 3.64
C PHE A 137 -12.62 -11.74 4.14
N GLU A 138 -13.33 -10.61 4.23
CA GLU A 138 -14.77 -10.61 4.49
C GLU A 138 -15.58 -10.92 3.22
N ASP A 139 -16.81 -11.37 3.40
CA ASP A 139 -17.72 -11.58 2.27
C ASP A 139 -17.95 -10.27 1.50
N GLY A 140 -17.98 -10.34 0.17
CA GLY A 140 -18.09 -9.18 -0.70
C GLY A 140 -16.86 -8.28 -0.78
N THR A 141 -15.67 -8.76 -0.39
CA THR A 141 -14.40 -8.05 -0.57
C THR A 141 -13.69 -8.46 -1.87
N THR A 142 -12.91 -7.55 -2.46
CA THR A 142 -12.01 -7.83 -3.60
C THR A 142 -12.64 -8.67 -4.73
N PRO A 143 -13.79 -8.27 -5.30
CA PRO A 143 -14.62 -9.13 -6.16
C PRO A 143 -13.97 -9.54 -7.50
N LYS A 144 -12.85 -8.92 -7.87
CA LYS A 144 -12.11 -9.17 -9.13
C LYS A 144 -10.75 -9.82 -8.91
N LEU A 145 -10.41 -10.22 -7.68
CA LEU A 145 -9.08 -10.74 -7.37
C LEU A 145 -8.84 -12.06 -8.10
N GLU A 146 -7.82 -12.10 -8.94
CA GLU A 146 -7.44 -13.28 -9.73
C GLU A 146 -6.16 -13.94 -9.22
N LEU A 147 -5.24 -13.16 -8.64
CA LEU A 147 -3.96 -13.65 -8.12
C LEU A 147 -3.73 -13.14 -6.71
N LEU A 148 -3.57 -14.07 -5.77
CA LEU A 148 -3.11 -13.82 -4.41
C LEU A 148 -1.71 -14.41 -4.22
N ARG A 149 -0.75 -13.56 -3.88
CA ARG A 149 0.59 -14.00 -3.49
C ARG A 149 0.85 -13.58 -2.06
N ILE A 150 1.31 -14.51 -1.25
CA ILE A 150 1.73 -14.25 0.12
C ILE A 150 3.18 -14.71 0.26
N ALA A 151 4.00 -13.86 0.83
CA ALA A 151 5.40 -14.13 1.09
C ALA A 151 5.82 -13.69 2.48
N GLY A 152 7.02 -14.07 2.92
CA GLY A 152 7.49 -13.76 4.28
C GLY A 152 6.65 -14.49 5.32
N LEU A 153 6.56 -15.81 5.18
CA LEU A 153 5.64 -16.66 5.95
C LEU A 153 6.16 -16.98 7.36
N GLU A 154 7.25 -16.36 7.82
CA GLU A 154 7.88 -16.71 9.09
C GLU A 154 6.96 -16.48 10.30
N GLN A 155 6.05 -15.51 10.21
CA GLN A 155 5.05 -15.21 11.24
C GLN A 155 3.63 -15.59 10.83
N PHE A 156 3.41 -16.00 9.58
CA PHE A 156 2.10 -16.22 9.00
C PHE A 156 1.44 -17.48 9.58
N GLN A 157 0.22 -17.34 10.11
CA GLN A 157 -0.51 -18.43 10.76
C GLN A 157 -1.80 -18.79 10.02
N GLU A 158 -2.59 -17.80 9.61
CA GLU A 158 -3.92 -18.06 9.04
C GLU A 158 -4.27 -17.17 7.84
N LEU A 159 -4.85 -17.82 6.82
CA LEU A 159 -5.57 -17.19 5.72
C LEU A 159 -7.06 -17.52 5.81
N SER A 160 -7.90 -16.59 6.25
CA SER A 160 -9.34 -16.80 6.38
C SER A 160 -10.13 -16.08 5.29
N GLY A 161 -11.32 -16.62 4.96
CA GLY A 161 -12.23 -16.00 3.99
C GLY A 161 -11.91 -16.22 2.51
N VAL A 162 -10.92 -17.06 2.18
CA VAL A 162 -10.55 -17.39 0.78
C VAL A 162 -11.75 -17.88 -0.03
N ARG A 163 -12.70 -18.58 0.61
CA ARG A 163 -13.95 -19.05 -0.02
C ARG A 163 -14.80 -17.94 -0.64
N TYR A 164 -14.63 -16.69 -0.22
CA TYR A 164 -15.36 -15.53 -0.76
C TYR A 164 -14.70 -14.97 -2.04
N LEU A 165 -13.45 -15.37 -2.35
CA LEU A 165 -12.67 -14.90 -3.49
C LEU A 165 -13.05 -15.66 -4.78
N THR A 166 -14.29 -15.48 -5.24
CA THR A 166 -14.89 -16.28 -6.32
C THR A 166 -14.22 -16.16 -7.71
N LYS A 167 -13.38 -15.14 -7.93
CA LYS A 167 -12.61 -14.94 -9.18
C LYS A 167 -11.16 -15.37 -9.09
N LEU A 168 -10.73 -15.89 -7.93
CA LEU A 168 -9.35 -16.26 -7.69
C LEU A 168 -8.96 -17.44 -8.57
N LYS A 169 -7.89 -17.27 -9.35
CA LYS A 169 -7.36 -18.28 -10.26
C LYS A 169 -6.06 -18.89 -9.72
N GLU A 170 -5.32 -18.12 -8.92
CA GLU A 170 -4.01 -18.52 -8.45
C GLU A 170 -3.72 -18.04 -7.03
N ILE A 171 -3.17 -18.95 -6.21
CA ILE A 171 -2.57 -18.65 -4.90
C ILE A 171 -1.11 -19.08 -4.94
N ARG A 172 -0.21 -18.17 -4.58
CA ARG A 172 1.23 -18.45 -4.41
C ARG A 172 1.66 -18.16 -2.98
N LEU A 173 2.29 -19.13 -2.34
CA LEU A 173 2.84 -19.01 -1.00
C LEU A 173 4.37 -19.16 -1.10
N ASP A 174 5.10 -18.08 -0.86
CA ASP A 174 6.56 -18.03 -0.97
C ASP A 174 7.23 -17.83 0.38
N LEU A 175 8.29 -18.58 0.68
CA LEU A 175 9.06 -18.34 1.90
C LEU A 175 9.78 -16.98 1.88
N ARG A 176 10.10 -16.43 0.71
CA ARG A 176 10.71 -15.10 0.54
C ARG A 176 10.25 -14.43 -0.75
N LEU A 177 10.07 -13.11 -0.72
CA LEU A 177 10.03 -12.34 -1.96
C LEU A 177 11.47 -12.22 -2.49
N ASN A 178 11.72 -12.75 -3.68
CA ASN A 178 12.91 -12.35 -4.43
C ASN A 178 12.74 -10.85 -4.75
N GLU A 179 13.51 -9.98 -4.07
CA GLU A 179 13.52 -8.53 -4.30
C GLU A 179 14.02 -8.13 -5.71
N LYS A 180 14.26 -9.09 -6.61
CA LYS A 180 14.63 -8.85 -7.99
C LYS A 180 13.47 -9.19 -8.92
N LYS A 181 12.70 -8.17 -9.30
CA LYS A 181 12.25 -7.91 -10.69
C LYS A 181 11.46 -6.59 -10.78
N PHE A 182 11.98 -5.73 -11.67
CA PHE A 182 11.49 -4.44 -12.20
C PHE A 182 11.71 -3.19 -11.33
#